data_AF-A0A1G7L7Y8-F1
#
_entry.id   AF-A0A1G7L7Y8-F1
#
_cell.length_a   1.000
_cell.length_b   1.000
_cell.length_c   1.000
_cell.angle_alpha   90.00
_cell.angle_beta   90.00
_cell.angle_gamma   90.00
#
_symmetry.space_group_name_H-M   'P 1'
#
loop_
_entity.id
_entity.type
_entity.pdbx_description
1 polymer ?
#
loop_
_entity_poly.entity_id
_entity_poly.type
_entity_poly.pdbx_seq_one_letter_code
_entity_poly.pdbx_strand_id
1 'polypeptide(L)'
;MEEDNAEFKAQQKDKDLAIIKAAFENGKIEKMSDLEKLSSTKIAALAGINQGRYGAKLFHPDKFTPSEIIRISLVLDVDDSYIMKVIRKQLIKAEVERVEKHRTKYYSKKKA
;
A
#
# COMPACT_ATOMS: atom_id res chain seq x y z
N MET A 1 -3.35 4.27 37.33
CA MET A 1 -4.47 4.81 36.53
C MET A 1 -4.04 5.35 35.16
N GLU A 2 -2.86 5.97 35.00
CA GLU A 2 -2.35 6.34 33.66
C GLU A 2 -1.72 5.15 32.89
N GLU A 3 -1.09 4.21 33.60
CA GLU A 3 -0.45 3.02 33.01
C GLU A 3 -1.46 2.01 32.43
N ASP A 4 -2.58 1.75 33.13
CA ASP A 4 -3.67 0.88 32.63
C ASP A 4 -4.27 1.39 31.30
N ASN A 5 -4.29 2.71 31.09
CA ASN A 5 -4.83 3.32 29.87
C ASN A 5 -3.84 3.24 28.70
N ALA A 6 -2.53 3.20 28.99
CA ALA A 6 -1.49 3.01 27.98
C ALA A 6 -1.45 1.55 27.48
N GLU A 7 -1.59 0.58 28.38
CA GLU A 7 -1.66 -0.85 28.04
C GLU A 7 -2.94 -1.20 27.27
N PHE A 8 -4.09 -0.66 27.66
CA PHE A 8 -5.35 -0.87 26.92
C PHE A 8 -5.26 -0.34 25.49
N LYS A 9 -4.64 0.83 25.31
CA LYS A 9 -4.36 1.39 23.97
C LYS A 9 -3.34 0.56 23.20
N ALA A 10 -2.35 -0.07 23.84
CA ALA A 10 -1.40 -0.96 23.18
C ALA A 10 -2.06 -2.27 22.71
N GLN A 11 -2.92 -2.87 23.52
CA GLN A 11 -3.65 -4.09 23.17
C GLN A 11 -4.68 -3.86 22.04
N GLN A 12 -5.35 -2.71 22.03
CA GLN A 12 -6.27 -2.35 20.94
C GLN A 12 -5.51 -2.03 19.65
N LYS A 13 -4.31 -1.44 19.77
CA LYS A 13 -3.40 -1.15 18.66
C LYS A 13 -3.02 -2.43 17.90
N ASP A 14 -2.72 -3.53 18.55
CA ASP A 14 -2.36 -4.78 17.85
C ASP A 14 -3.55 -5.38 17.08
N LYS A 15 -4.77 -5.20 17.59
CA LYS A 15 -5.98 -5.70 16.91
C LYS A 15 -6.20 -5.04 15.56
N ASP A 16 -5.97 -3.73 15.43
CA ASP A 16 -6.15 -3.02 14.15
C ASP A 16 -5.18 -3.51 13.07
N LEU A 17 -3.91 -3.72 13.45
CA LEU A 17 -2.91 -4.24 12.51
C LEU A 17 -3.21 -5.70 12.12
N ALA A 18 -3.64 -6.53 13.08
CA ALA A 18 -4.05 -7.90 12.82
C ALA A 18 -5.27 -7.98 11.88
N ILE A 19 -6.23 -7.05 12.01
CA ILE A 19 -7.37 -6.94 11.09
C ILE A 19 -6.90 -6.59 9.68
N ILE A 20 -5.95 -5.66 9.54
CA ILE A 20 -5.41 -5.26 8.23
C ILE A 20 -4.62 -6.40 7.61
N LYS A 21 -3.81 -7.12 8.40
CA LYS A 21 -3.10 -8.33 7.96
C LYS A 21 -4.08 -9.35 7.38
N ALA A 22 -5.09 -9.71 8.14
CA ALA A 22 -6.13 -10.63 7.69
C ALA A 22 -6.88 -10.11 6.45
N ALA A 23 -7.07 -8.80 6.31
CA ALA A 23 -7.71 -8.20 5.15
C ALA A 23 -6.85 -8.31 3.87
N PHE A 24 -5.52 -8.19 3.99
CA PHE A 24 -4.59 -8.46 2.88
C PHE A 24 -4.59 -9.94 2.49
N GLU A 25 -4.44 -10.84 3.47
CA GLU A 25 -4.34 -12.29 3.24
C GLU A 25 -5.62 -12.85 2.60
N ASN A 26 -6.78 -12.41 3.08
CA ASN A 26 -8.08 -12.80 2.54
C ASN A 26 -8.48 -12.05 1.26
N GLY A 27 -7.63 -11.13 0.78
CA GLY A 27 -7.90 -10.35 -0.43
C GLY A 27 -9.07 -9.37 -0.33
N LYS A 28 -9.44 -8.94 0.88
CA LYS A 28 -10.48 -7.90 1.09
C LYS A 28 -10.00 -6.51 0.71
N ILE A 29 -8.69 -6.27 0.75
CA ILE A 29 -8.09 -5.01 0.28
C ILE A 29 -7.92 -5.09 -1.23
N GLU A 30 -8.74 -4.33 -1.95
CA GLU A 30 -8.64 -4.24 -3.41
C GLU A 30 -7.81 -3.05 -3.86
N LYS A 31 -7.74 -2.00 -3.05
CA LYS A 31 -7.00 -0.78 -3.32
C LYS A 31 -6.20 -0.35 -2.10
N MET A 32 -5.07 0.31 -2.34
CA MET A 32 -4.25 0.84 -1.25
C MET A 32 -5.00 1.93 -0.46
N SER A 33 -5.88 2.69 -1.10
CA SER A 33 -6.78 3.67 -0.47
C SER A 33 -7.65 3.08 0.65
N ASP A 34 -7.92 1.77 0.64
CA ASP A 34 -8.76 1.14 1.66
C ASP A 34 -8.07 1.16 3.05
N LEU A 35 -6.74 1.27 3.08
CA LEU A 35 -5.96 1.43 4.31
C LEU A 35 -6.18 2.78 5.00
N GLU A 36 -6.66 3.79 4.28
CA GLU A 36 -6.91 5.11 4.85
C GLU A 36 -7.95 5.04 5.98
N LYS A 37 -8.99 4.24 5.77
CA LYS A 37 -10.11 4.07 6.70
C LYS A 37 -9.81 3.15 7.88
N LEU A 38 -8.79 2.30 7.74
CA LEU A 38 -8.50 1.24 8.71
C LEU A 38 -7.48 1.69 9.77
N SER A 39 -6.37 2.32 9.36
CA SER A 39 -5.30 2.72 10.29
C SER A 39 -4.17 3.51 9.58
N SER A 40 -4.51 4.47 8.72
CA SER A 40 -3.51 5.18 7.90
C SER A 40 -2.40 5.87 8.73
N THR A 41 -2.79 6.58 9.79
CA THR A 41 -1.85 7.35 10.62
C THR A 41 -0.84 6.46 11.33
N LYS A 42 -1.27 5.30 11.82
CA LYS A 42 -0.42 4.38 12.57
C LYS A 42 0.55 3.62 11.66
N ILE A 43 0.09 3.15 10.50
CA ILE A 43 0.97 2.49 9.53
C ILE A 43 2.04 3.47 9.07
N ALA A 44 1.65 4.71 8.75
CA ALA A 44 2.60 5.75 8.36
C ALA A 44 3.66 6.01 9.44
N ALA A 45 3.24 6.17 10.69
CA ALA A 45 4.14 6.43 11.81
C ALA A 45 5.14 5.28 12.03
N LEU A 46 4.66 4.03 12.09
CA LEU A 46 5.51 2.85 12.32
C LEU A 46 6.41 2.55 11.12
N ALA A 47 5.93 2.76 9.89
CA ALA A 47 6.73 2.58 8.69
C ALA A 47 7.74 3.73 8.47
N GLY A 48 7.72 4.79 9.29
CA GLY A 48 8.60 5.95 9.14
C GLY A 48 8.32 6.72 7.85
N ILE A 49 7.05 6.86 7.49
CA ILE A 49 6.57 7.61 6.33
C ILE A 49 5.78 8.82 6.85
N ASN A 50 6.07 10.00 6.31
CA ASN A 50 5.28 11.19 6.64
C ASN A 50 3.79 10.95 6.31
N GLN A 51 2.87 11.27 7.22
CA GLN A 51 1.45 10.99 7.10
C GLN A 51 0.81 11.57 5.82
N GLY A 52 1.11 12.83 5.48
CA GLY A 52 0.57 13.46 4.27
C GLY A 52 1.10 12.78 3.00
N ARG A 53 2.39 12.43 3.00
CA ARG A 53 3.00 11.66 1.90
C ARG A 53 2.40 10.25 1.80
N TYR A 54 2.17 9.60 2.92
CA TYR A 54 1.55 8.28 2.98
C TYR A 54 0.14 8.32 2.38
N GLY A 55 -0.71 9.26 2.84
CA GLY A 55 -2.06 9.44 2.30
C GLY A 55 -2.06 9.64 0.78
N ALA A 56 -1.22 10.54 0.26
CA ALA A 56 -1.09 10.75 -1.18
C ALA A 56 -0.68 9.47 -1.95
N LYS A 57 0.20 8.64 -1.36
CA LYS A 57 0.64 7.37 -1.95
C LYS A 57 -0.43 6.28 -1.90
N LEU A 58 -1.36 6.32 -0.94
CA LEU A 58 -2.49 5.38 -0.93
C LEU A 58 -3.40 5.56 -2.16
N PHE A 59 -3.57 6.79 -2.64
CA PHE A 59 -4.30 7.09 -3.88
C PHE A 59 -3.45 6.95 -5.15
N HIS A 60 -2.12 7.04 -5.02
CA HIS A 60 -1.15 6.87 -6.09
C HIS A 60 -0.13 5.77 -5.73
N PRO A 61 -0.55 4.49 -5.79
CA PRO A 61 0.23 3.38 -5.27
C PRO A 61 1.53 3.11 -6.05
N ASP A 62 1.67 3.64 -7.26
CA ASP A 62 2.92 3.67 -8.05
C ASP A 62 4.05 4.44 -7.38
N LYS A 63 3.73 5.34 -6.46
CA LYS A 63 4.71 6.19 -5.78
C LYS A 63 5.32 5.56 -4.53
N PHE A 64 4.86 4.38 -4.12
CA PHE A 64 5.52 3.63 -3.08
C PHE A 64 6.88 3.13 -3.55
N THR A 65 7.92 3.38 -2.76
CA THR A 65 9.23 2.78 -3.02
C THR A 65 9.25 1.32 -2.50
N PRO A 66 10.10 0.45 -3.06
CA PRO A 66 10.25 -0.91 -2.54
C PRO A 66 10.55 -0.95 -1.04
N SER A 67 11.41 -0.06 -0.55
CA SER A 67 11.74 0.04 0.88
C SER A 67 10.56 0.49 1.76
N GLU A 68 9.62 1.29 1.23
CA GLU A 68 8.39 1.62 1.94
C GLU A 68 7.44 0.43 1.99
N ILE A 69 7.31 -0.33 0.91
CA ILE A 69 6.49 -1.55 0.85
C ILE A 69 6.99 -2.57 1.88
N ILE A 70 8.30 -2.82 1.93
CA ILE A 70 8.92 -3.73 2.90
C ILE A 70 8.67 -3.23 4.34
N ARG A 71 8.80 -1.93 4.61
CA ARG A 71 8.51 -1.40 5.96
C ARG A 71 7.05 -1.58 6.35
N ILE A 72 6.12 -1.36 5.42
CA ILE A 72 4.69 -1.59 5.65
C ILE A 72 4.43 -3.08 5.91
N SER A 73 5.09 -3.98 5.16
CA SER A 73 4.95 -5.43 5.32
C SER A 73 5.40 -5.88 6.71
N LEU A 74 6.52 -5.35 7.21
CA LEU A 74 7.02 -5.58 8.56
C LEU A 74 6.07 -5.03 9.64
N VAL A 75 5.51 -3.84 9.43
CA VAL A 75 4.55 -3.22 10.38
C VAL A 75 3.25 -4.02 10.48
N LEU A 76 2.80 -4.58 9.36
CA LEU A 76 1.56 -5.34 9.28
C LEU A 76 1.77 -6.84 9.54
N ASP A 77 3.01 -7.29 9.67
CA ASP A 77 3.38 -8.71 9.75
C ASP A 77 2.75 -9.53 8.61
N VAL A 78 2.80 -8.99 7.38
CA VAL A 78 2.27 -9.62 6.17
C VAL A 78 3.38 -9.73 5.13
N ASP A 79 3.33 -10.75 4.28
CA ASP A 79 4.25 -10.88 3.16
C ASP A 79 4.07 -9.71 2.16
N ASP A 80 5.18 -9.11 1.73
CA ASP A 80 5.17 -7.92 0.87
C ASP A 80 4.55 -8.19 -0.50
N SER A 81 4.52 -9.45 -0.94
CA SER A 81 3.86 -9.87 -2.17
C SER A 81 2.35 -9.58 -2.17
N TYR A 82 1.67 -9.64 -1.01
CA TYR A 82 0.25 -9.29 -0.90
C TYR A 82 0.03 -7.80 -1.19
N ILE A 83 0.87 -6.95 -0.60
CA ILE A 83 0.82 -5.50 -0.82
C ILE A 83 1.13 -5.20 -2.29
N MET A 84 2.19 -5.80 -2.82
CA MET A 84 2.60 -5.57 -4.21
C MET A 84 1.56 -6.08 -5.22
N LYS A 85 0.83 -7.16 -4.90
CA LYS A 85 -0.28 -7.66 -5.73
C LYS A 85 -1.40 -6.62 -5.85
N VAL A 86 -1.78 -5.98 -4.74
CA VAL A 86 -2.80 -4.91 -4.73
C VAL A 86 -2.35 -3.69 -5.53
N ILE A 87 -1.08 -3.29 -5.39
CA ILE A 87 -0.49 -2.20 -6.17
C ILE A 87 -0.52 -2.54 -7.67
N ARG A 88 -0.01 -3.72 -8.05
CA ARG A 88 0.04 -4.15 -9.46
C ARG A 88 -1.36 -4.22 -10.10
N LYS A 89 -2.37 -4.75 -9.37
CA LYS A 89 -3.76 -4.84 -9.87
C LYS A 89 -4.28 -3.46 -10.29
N GLN A 90 -3.91 -2.38 -9.58
CA GLN A 90 -4.33 -1.02 -9.91
C GLN A 90 -3.55 -0.40 -11.07
N LEU A 91 -2.29 -0.79 -11.27
CA LEU A 91 -1.40 -0.16 -12.26
C LEU A 91 -1.40 -0.84 -13.63
N ILE A 92 -1.60 -2.15 -13.69
CA ILE A 92 -1.45 -2.96 -14.92
C ILE A 92 -2.21 -2.34 -16.10
N LYS A 93 -3.46 -1.94 -15.90
CA LYS A 93 -4.28 -1.40 -17.00
C LYS A 93 -3.65 -0.14 -17.62
N ALA A 94 -3.25 0.81 -16.79
CA ALA A 94 -2.66 2.07 -17.24
C ALA A 94 -1.29 1.85 -17.91
N GLU A 95 -0.47 0.93 -17.39
CA GLU A 95 0.85 0.65 -17.97
C GLU A 95 0.75 -0.10 -19.30
N VAL A 96 -0.19 -1.03 -19.45
CA VAL A 96 -0.45 -1.72 -20.72
C VAL A 96 -0.79 -0.71 -21.82
N GLU A 97 -1.72 0.21 -21.55
CA GLU A 97 -2.11 1.26 -22.51
C GLU A 97 -0.93 2.15 -22.92
N ARG A 98 -0.06 2.54 -21.97
CA ARG A 98 1.15 3.33 -22.26
C ARG A 98 2.15 2.55 -23.12
N VAL A 99 2.38 1.29 -22.80
CA VAL A 99 3.30 0.42 -23.55
C VAL A 99 2.83 0.25 -24.99
N GLU A 100 1.52 0.02 -25.21
CA GLU A 100 0.94 -0.10 -26.55
C GLU A 100 1.09 1.20 -27.36
N LYS A 101 0.84 2.36 -26.75
CA LYS A 101 1.04 3.66 -27.40
C LYS A 101 2.48 3.86 -27.85
N HIS A 102 3.46 3.56 -26.99
CA HIS A 102 4.87 3.65 -27.33
C HIS A 102 5.29 2.64 -28.40
N ARG A 103 4.77 1.42 -28.33
CA ARG A 103 5.02 0.36 -29.32
C ARG A 103 4.57 0.80 -30.71
N THR A 104 3.35 1.31 -30.84
CA THR A 104 2.81 1.79 -32.12
C THR A 104 3.64 2.95 -32.68
N LYS A 105 4.03 3.91 -31.84
CA LYS A 105 4.88 5.04 -32.24
C LYS A 105 6.27 4.61 -32.73
N TYR A 106 6.87 3.59 -32.09
CA TYR A 106 8.18 3.08 -32.49
C TYR A 106 8.13 2.42 -33.87
N TYR A 107 7.15 1.54 -34.10
CA TYR A 107 7.04 0.82 -35.37
C TYR A 107 6.53 1.69 -36.53
N SER A 108 5.72 2.72 -36.27
CA SER A 108 5.30 3.67 -37.33
C SER A 108 6.47 4.52 -37.82
N LYS A 109 7.35 4.97 -36.92
CA LYS A 109 8.58 5.71 -37.27
C LYS A 109 9.60 4.90 -38.07
N LYS A 110 9.58 3.57 -37.97
CA LYS A 110 10.50 2.69 -38.72
C LYS A 110 10.01 2.42 -40.15
N LYS A 111 8.73 2.67 -40.44
CA LYS A 111 8.11 2.51 -41.76
C LYS A 111 8.08 3.81 -42.60
N ALA A 112 8.45 4.94 -42.00
CA ALA A 112 8.59 6.25 -42.65
C ALA A 112 10.07 6.54 -42.88
#